data_AF-A0A7C3L5P2-F1
#
_entry.id   AF-A0A7C3L5P2-F1
#
_cell.length_a   1.000
_cell.length_b   1.000
_cell.length_c   1.000
_cell.angle_alpha   90.00
_cell.angle_beta   90.00
_cell.angle_gamma   90.00
#
_symmetry.space_group_name_H-M   'P 1'
#
loop_
_entity.id
_entity.type
_entity.pdbx_description
1 polymer ?
#
loop_
_entity_poly.entity_id
_entity_poly.type
_entity_poly.pdbx_seq_one_letter_code
_entity_poly.pdbx_strand_id
1 'polypeptide(L)'
;MQTVHSPQKRATMISSSVATLLVIVKLIIGLASGSVAVLASAIDSILDMAVSLFNYFAIKKSEEHPNEVYQYGKGKIQAIAAVIEGTIITVSGLYIIYKGFEKLLEASVTSFVLPAIFAMLISIVVTYFLVQYLLKVAKQTDNLVIKADALHYKTDLWSNAAVLVALGLVAFTGLDWIDAVFGIGIGIYIIYSAYEIIVDGIEILLDRALEGEMVAQIGEIISRHPEVTSYHWLRTRTDGSTNFVEFHMVLRPNMLLLEAHRIADEVEDKIKLLDPKKKWVITPHFDPYDDEEMNNALLHGKPLMDLKKVTD
;
A
#
# COMPACT_ATOMS: atom_id res chain seq x y z
N MET A 1 10.56 -23.92 -16.65
CA MET A 1 9.40 -23.04 -16.38
C MET A 1 9.96 -21.63 -16.27
N GLN A 2 9.79 -20.79 -17.30
CA GLN A 2 10.38 -19.45 -17.32
C GLN A 2 9.78 -18.64 -16.16
N THR A 3 10.64 -18.15 -15.26
CA THR A 3 10.25 -17.24 -14.18
C THR A 3 9.87 -15.90 -14.79
N VAL A 4 8.65 -15.80 -15.32
CA VAL A 4 8.07 -14.51 -15.68
C VAL A 4 7.84 -13.79 -14.35
N HIS A 5 8.82 -13.00 -13.92
CA HIS A 5 8.70 -12.17 -12.73
C HIS A 5 7.45 -11.30 -12.84
N SER A 6 6.63 -11.29 -11.79
CA SER A 6 5.44 -10.44 -11.70
C SER A 6 5.85 -8.96 -11.92
N PRO A 7 4.96 -8.12 -12.48
CA PRO A 7 5.23 -6.68 -12.63
C PRO A 7 5.70 -6.03 -11.31
N GLN A 8 5.15 -6.49 -10.18
CA GLN A 8 5.49 -6.05 -8.84
C GLN A 8 6.94 -6.37 -8.47
N LYS A 9 7.35 -7.62 -8.68
CA LYS A 9 8.72 -8.07 -8.40
C LYS A 9 9.73 -7.42 -9.33
N ARG A 10 9.38 -7.19 -10.60
CA ARG A 10 10.23 -6.42 -11.52
C ARG A 10 10.40 -4.98 -11.05
N ALA A 11 9.33 -4.37 -10.56
CA ALA A 11 9.38 -2.99 -10.06
C ALA A 11 10.32 -2.84 -8.87
N THR A 12 10.18 -3.69 -7.85
CA THR A 12 11.07 -3.65 -6.68
C THR A 12 12.50 -4.06 -6.98
N MET A 13 12.73 -4.96 -7.94
CA MET A 13 14.08 -5.25 -8.43
C MET A 13 14.72 -4.04 -9.11
N ILE A 14 13.96 -3.31 -9.93
CA ILE A 14 14.45 -2.10 -10.59
C ILE A 14 14.71 -1.01 -9.55
N SER A 15 13.78 -0.74 -8.63
CA SER A 15 13.99 0.27 -7.58
C SER A 15 15.21 -0.08 -6.72
N SER A 16 15.32 -1.32 -6.25
CA SER A 16 16.50 -1.80 -5.50
C SER A 16 17.80 -1.61 -6.28
N SER A 17 17.81 -1.93 -7.59
CA SER A 17 18.99 -1.79 -8.44
C SER A 17 19.40 -0.32 -8.64
N VAL A 18 18.41 0.56 -8.84
CA VAL A 18 18.64 2.01 -8.95
C VAL A 18 19.14 2.57 -7.62
N ALA A 19 18.55 2.16 -6.49
CA ALA A 19 18.98 2.55 -5.15
C ALA A 19 20.46 2.18 -4.91
N THR A 20 20.83 0.93 -5.18
CA THR A 20 22.21 0.47 -5.05
C THR A 20 23.17 1.26 -5.95
N LEU A 21 22.77 1.57 -7.19
CA LEU A 21 23.59 2.38 -8.09
C LEU A 21 23.79 3.80 -7.54
N LEU A 22 22.72 4.45 -7.06
CA LEU A 22 22.78 5.79 -6.48
C LEU A 22 23.69 5.84 -5.24
N VAL A 23 23.61 4.83 -4.37
CA VAL A 23 24.52 4.69 -3.21
C VAL A 23 25.98 4.66 -3.65
N ILE A 24 26.32 3.79 -4.62
CA ILE A 24 27.70 3.64 -5.10
C ILE A 24 28.23 4.96 -5.66
N VAL A 25 27.43 5.63 -6.51
CA VAL A 25 27.81 6.91 -7.12
C VAL A 25 28.03 7.98 -6.05
N LYS A 26 27.09 8.14 -5.10
CA LYS A 26 27.19 9.16 -4.04
C LYS A 26 28.36 8.88 -3.09
N LEU A 27 28.63 7.61 -2.73
CA LEU A 27 29.78 7.26 -1.89
C LEU A 27 31.11 7.58 -2.57
N ILE A 28 31.26 7.22 -3.85
CA ILE A 28 32.49 7.52 -4.61
C ILE A 28 32.71 9.04 -4.69
N ILE A 29 31.68 9.81 -5.05
CA ILE A 29 31.78 11.27 -5.13
C ILE A 29 32.03 11.89 -3.75
N GLY A 30 31.37 11.38 -2.70
CA GLY A 30 31.54 11.86 -1.33
C GLY A 30 32.96 11.66 -0.80
N LEU A 31 33.52 10.46 -1.00
CA LEU A 31 34.90 10.16 -0.61
C LEU A 31 35.92 10.94 -1.46
N ALA A 32 35.72 11.03 -2.78
CA ALA A 32 36.64 11.72 -3.68
C ALA A 32 36.64 13.24 -3.48
N SER A 33 35.47 13.83 -3.17
CA SER A 33 35.34 15.27 -2.92
C SER A 33 35.71 15.68 -1.48
N GLY A 34 35.79 14.73 -0.55
CA GLY A 34 35.92 15.01 0.89
C GLY A 34 34.72 15.75 1.48
N SER A 35 33.59 15.82 0.76
CA SER A 35 32.42 16.59 1.16
C SER A 35 31.59 15.83 2.19
N VAL A 36 31.53 16.37 3.41
CA VAL A 36 30.66 15.87 4.48
C VAL A 36 29.19 15.89 4.07
N ALA A 37 28.76 16.87 3.28
CA ALA A 37 27.39 16.97 2.78
C ALA A 37 27.04 15.86 1.78
N VAL A 38 27.96 15.52 0.86
CA VAL A 38 27.74 14.42 -0.09
C VAL A 38 27.81 13.07 0.62
N LEU A 39 28.69 12.90 1.62
CA LEU A 39 28.74 11.71 2.46
C LEU A 39 27.44 11.52 3.28
N ALA A 40 26.87 12.59 3.83
CA ALA A 40 25.57 12.53 4.51
C ALA A 40 24.45 12.08 3.55
N SER A 41 24.40 12.65 2.34
CA SER A 41 23.44 12.21 1.30
C SER A 41 23.66 10.76 0.84
N ALA A 42 24.89 10.25 0.94
CA ALA A 42 25.19 8.86 0.66
C ALA A 42 24.64 7.91 1.75
N ILE A 43 24.68 8.32 3.03
CA ILE A 43 24.06 7.58 4.14
C ILE A 43 22.55 7.50 3.96
N ASP A 44 21.90 8.60 3.58
CA ASP A 44 20.47 8.59 3.27
C ASP A 44 20.15 7.57 2.18
N SER A 45 20.92 7.56 1.09
CA SER A 45 20.72 6.58 0.03
C SER A 45 20.98 5.12 0.46
N ILE A 46 21.79 4.87 1.48
CA ILE A 46 21.94 3.53 2.06
C ILE A 46 20.63 3.10 2.74
N LEU A 47 19.95 4.01 3.44
CA LEU A 47 18.63 3.74 4.01
C LEU A 47 17.61 3.46 2.91
N ASP A 48 17.62 4.24 1.82
CA ASP A 48 16.74 4.02 0.65
C ASP A 48 16.96 2.62 0.06
N MET A 49 18.22 2.22 -0.10
CA MET A 49 18.57 0.89 -0.57
C MET A 49 18.07 -0.20 0.39
N ALA A 50 18.20 0.00 1.70
CA ALA A 50 17.72 -0.95 2.69
C ALA A 50 16.19 -1.10 2.65
N VAL A 51 15.45 0.01 2.53
CA VAL A 51 13.99 0.01 2.38
C VAL A 51 13.57 -0.68 1.08
N SER A 52 14.21 -0.36 -0.04
CA SER A 52 13.92 -1.01 -1.33
C SER A 52 14.16 -2.53 -1.30
N LEU A 53 15.26 -2.97 -0.65
CA LEU A 53 15.53 -4.40 -0.46
C LEU A 53 14.47 -5.05 0.42
N PHE A 54 14.09 -4.40 1.53
CA PHE A 54 13.00 -4.85 2.38
C PHE A 54 11.69 -5.00 1.59
N ASN A 55 11.35 -4.02 0.76
CA ASN A 55 10.17 -4.06 -0.12
C ASN A 55 10.22 -5.21 -1.12
N TYR A 56 11.38 -5.48 -1.72
CA TYR A 56 11.56 -6.66 -2.58
C TYR A 56 11.27 -7.96 -1.83
N PHE A 57 11.77 -8.11 -0.59
CA PHE A 57 11.51 -9.29 0.22
C PHE A 57 10.04 -9.39 0.65
N ALA A 58 9.41 -8.27 1.02
CA ALA A 58 8.00 -8.21 1.37
C ALA A 58 7.11 -8.68 0.21
N ILE A 59 7.34 -8.17 -1.00
CA ILE A 59 6.61 -8.62 -2.20
C ILE A 59 6.87 -10.10 -2.46
N LYS A 60 8.14 -10.52 -2.49
CA LYS A 60 8.50 -11.94 -2.71
C LYS A 60 7.82 -12.86 -1.71
N LYS A 61 7.74 -12.47 -0.44
CA LYS A 61 7.13 -13.28 0.62
C LYS A 61 5.60 -13.28 0.53
N SER A 62 5.00 -12.16 0.14
CA SER A 62 3.55 -12.04 -0.03
C SER A 62 3.00 -12.84 -1.21
N GLU A 63 3.81 -13.02 -2.26
CA GLU A 63 3.45 -13.81 -3.45
C GLU A 63 3.61 -15.33 -3.24
N GLU A 64 4.11 -15.78 -2.07
CA GLU A 64 4.18 -17.21 -1.75
C GLU A 64 2.78 -17.82 -1.67
N HIS A 65 2.63 -19.00 -2.25
CA HIS A 65 1.38 -19.76 -2.16
C HIS A 65 1.05 -20.14 -0.71
N PRO A 66 -0.25 -20.30 -0.37
CA PRO A 66 -0.67 -20.83 0.92
C PRO A 66 0.01 -22.16 1.26
N ASN A 67 0.27 -22.37 2.55
CA ASN A 67 0.86 -23.61 3.06
C ASN A 67 0.17 -24.04 4.37
N GLU A 68 0.58 -25.15 4.95
CA GLU A 68 -0.05 -25.72 6.15
C GLU A 68 -0.05 -24.77 7.35
N VAL A 69 0.94 -23.87 7.46
CA VAL A 69 1.05 -22.88 8.54
C VAL A 69 0.26 -21.61 8.23
N TYR A 70 0.27 -21.18 6.97
CA TYR A 70 -0.39 -19.96 6.47
C TYR A 70 -1.42 -20.35 5.40
N GLN A 71 -2.58 -20.83 5.84
CA GLN A 71 -3.62 -21.42 4.98
C GLN A 71 -4.30 -20.41 4.05
N TYR A 72 -4.30 -19.13 4.39
CA TYR A 72 -4.78 -18.03 3.54
C TYR A 72 -3.65 -17.34 2.77
N GLY A 73 -2.42 -17.84 2.87
CA GLY A 73 -1.23 -17.20 2.28
C GLY A 73 -0.68 -16.07 3.12
N LYS A 74 0.14 -15.21 2.48
CA LYS A 74 0.93 -14.17 3.14
C LYS A 74 0.70 -12.77 2.56
N GLY A 75 -0.44 -12.54 1.90
CA GLY A 75 -0.75 -11.25 1.25
C GLY A 75 -0.63 -10.06 2.20
N LYS A 76 -1.09 -10.19 3.45
CA LYS A 76 -1.01 -9.16 4.51
C LYS A 76 0.41 -8.66 4.80
N ILE A 77 1.47 -9.37 4.41
CA ILE A 77 2.86 -8.87 4.51
C ILE A 77 3.03 -7.56 3.73
N GLN A 78 2.31 -7.37 2.62
CA GLN A 78 2.33 -6.12 1.86
C GLN A 78 1.82 -4.94 2.69
N ALA A 79 0.71 -5.15 3.42
CA ALA A 79 0.15 -4.14 4.30
C ALA A 79 1.10 -3.81 5.46
N ILE A 80 1.72 -4.83 6.08
CA ILE A 80 2.75 -4.61 7.13
C ILE A 80 3.91 -3.78 6.58
N ALA A 81 4.44 -4.14 5.41
CA ALA A 81 5.56 -3.44 4.81
C ALA A 81 5.22 -1.98 4.50
N ALA A 82 4.04 -1.73 3.92
CA ALA A 82 3.57 -0.38 3.63
C ALA A 82 3.36 0.49 4.89
N VAL A 83 2.85 -0.09 5.99
CA VAL A 83 2.72 0.63 7.27
C VAL A 83 4.10 0.99 7.85
N ILE A 84 5.05 0.05 7.81
CA ILE A 84 6.44 0.29 8.26
C ILE A 84 7.06 1.43 7.44
N GLU A 85 6.98 1.34 6.11
CA GLU A 85 7.55 2.34 5.22
C GLU A 85 6.86 3.70 5.35
N GLY A 86 5.53 3.75 5.39
CA GLY A 86 4.77 4.97 5.64
C GLY A 86 5.17 5.63 6.97
N THR A 87 5.45 4.83 8.01
CA THR A 87 5.93 5.33 9.30
C THR A 87 7.33 5.94 9.18
N ILE A 88 8.25 5.29 8.45
CA ILE A 88 9.59 5.83 8.18
C ILE A 88 9.48 7.16 7.43
N ILE A 89 8.67 7.22 6.37
CA ILE A 89 8.42 8.46 5.60
C ILE A 89 7.87 9.57 6.50
N THR A 90 6.94 9.24 7.40
CA THR A 90 6.36 10.20 8.35
C THR A 90 7.42 10.76 9.31
N VAL A 91 8.29 9.90 9.84
CA VAL A 91 9.41 10.32 10.70
C VAL A 91 10.40 11.21 9.93
N SER A 92 10.73 10.86 8.68
CA SER A 92 11.57 11.68 7.81
C SER A 92 10.95 13.05 7.55
N GLY A 93 9.64 13.11 7.27
CA GLY A 93 8.89 14.36 7.11
C GLY A 93 8.92 15.24 8.36
N LEU A 94 8.73 14.66 9.54
CA LEU A 94 8.84 15.37 10.83
C LEU A 94 10.26 15.91 11.06
N TYR A 95 11.28 15.13 10.72
CA TYR A 95 12.67 15.56 10.82
C TYR A 95 12.99 16.73 9.88
N ILE A 96 12.48 16.73 8.64
CA ILE A 96 12.61 17.85 7.70
C ILE A 96 11.96 19.12 8.27
N ILE A 97 10.75 19.00 8.83
CA ILE A 97 10.06 20.13 9.48
C ILE A 97 10.89 20.67 10.66
N TYR A 98 11.40 19.78 11.51
CA TYR A 98 12.28 20.16 12.63
C TYR A 98 13.52 20.92 12.15
N LYS A 99 14.21 20.42 11.12
CA LYS A 99 15.36 21.10 10.52
C LYS A 99 15.00 22.44 9.88
N GLY A 100 13.82 22.56 9.28
CA GLY A 100 13.29 23.83 8.81
C GLY A 100 13.14 24.85 9.95
N PHE A 101 12.58 24.45 11.09
CA PHE A 101 12.47 25.33 12.26
C PHE A 101 13.83 25.70 12.87
N GLU A 102 14.74 24.73 13.01
CA GLU A 102 16.10 24.98 13.50
C GLU A 102 16.83 26.01 12.62
N LYS A 103 16.68 25.91 11.29
CA LYS A 103 17.28 26.87 10.35
C LYS A 103 16.69 28.29 10.46
N LEU A 104 15.39 28.42 10.75
CA LEU A 104 14.77 29.73 11.01
C LEU A 104 15.32 30.39 12.28
N LEU A 105 15.68 29.59 13.29
CA LEU A 105 16.16 30.09 14.59
C LEU A 105 17.66 30.41 14.58
N GLU A 106 18.48 29.56 13.94
CA GLU A 106 19.94 29.67 13.97
C GLU A 106 20.53 30.52 12.84
N ALA A 107 19.72 30.93 11.84
CA ALA A 107 20.16 31.69 10.66
C ALA A 107 21.40 31.09 9.99
N SER A 108 21.44 29.75 9.87
CA SER A 108 22.60 29.04 9.34
C SER A 108 22.75 29.25 7.83
N VAL A 109 23.97 29.63 7.42
CA VAL A 109 24.29 29.94 6.02
C VAL A 109 24.32 28.65 5.20
N THR A 110 23.60 28.65 4.07
CA THR A 110 23.59 27.52 3.16
C THR A 110 24.92 27.46 2.38
N SER A 111 25.71 26.40 2.60
CA SER A 111 27.04 26.28 1.97
C SER A 111 26.95 25.86 0.50
N PHE A 112 27.52 26.66 -0.40
CA PHE A 112 27.61 26.40 -1.83
C PHE A 112 28.78 25.45 -2.14
N VAL A 113 28.48 24.18 -2.36
CA VAL A 113 29.47 23.20 -2.85
C VAL A 113 29.07 22.76 -4.25
N LEU A 114 29.69 23.33 -5.29
CA LEU A 114 29.45 23.02 -6.72
C LEU A 114 29.36 21.50 -7.02
N PRO A 115 30.27 20.64 -6.49
CA PRO A 115 30.14 19.19 -6.63
C PRO A 115 28.84 18.59 -6.06
N ALA A 116 28.33 19.13 -4.96
CA ALA A 116 27.09 18.66 -4.33
C ALA A 116 25.85 19.01 -5.18
N ILE A 117 25.84 20.20 -5.81
CA ILE A 117 24.76 20.61 -6.73
C ILE A 117 24.70 19.67 -7.95
N PHE A 118 25.85 19.33 -8.53
CA PHE A 118 25.90 18.42 -9.69
C PHE A 118 25.42 17.00 -9.32
N ALA A 119 25.85 16.47 -8.17
CA ALA A 119 25.38 15.18 -7.67
C ALA A 119 23.86 15.19 -7.41
N MET A 120 23.33 16.27 -6.86
CA MET A 120 21.89 16.44 -6.59
C MET A 120 21.08 16.50 -7.88
N LEU A 121 21.55 17.22 -8.92
CA LEU A 121 20.90 17.25 -10.23
C LEU A 121 20.82 15.87 -10.87
N ILE A 122 21.90 15.08 -10.84
CA ILE A 122 21.90 13.70 -11.35
C ILE A 122 20.89 12.86 -10.55
N SER A 123 20.91 12.96 -9.23
CA SER A 123 19.98 12.23 -8.35
C SER A 123 18.53 12.55 -8.71
N ILE A 124 18.18 13.83 -8.88
CA ILE A 124 16.81 14.26 -9.24
C ILE A 124 16.36 13.64 -10.57
N VAL A 125 17.22 13.64 -11.59
CA VAL A 125 16.87 13.09 -12.91
C VAL A 125 16.61 11.58 -12.80
N VAL A 126 17.51 10.84 -12.15
CA VAL A 126 17.37 9.39 -11.98
C VAL A 126 16.13 9.05 -11.14
N THR A 127 15.96 9.73 -10.00
CA THR A 127 14.82 9.52 -9.11
C THR A 127 13.50 9.88 -9.80
N TYR A 128 13.46 10.92 -10.63
CA TYR A 128 12.26 11.28 -11.39
C TYR A 128 11.80 10.13 -12.30
N PHE A 129 12.71 9.55 -13.10
CA PHE A 129 12.35 8.42 -13.96
C PHE A 129 11.94 7.19 -13.16
N LEU A 130 12.59 6.94 -12.01
CA LEU A 130 12.20 5.85 -11.11
C LEU A 130 10.79 6.05 -10.55
N VAL A 131 10.48 7.25 -10.04
CA VAL A 131 9.15 7.59 -9.49
C VAL A 131 8.06 7.43 -10.55
N GLN A 132 8.29 7.91 -11.78
CA GLN A 132 7.31 7.75 -12.87
C GLN A 132 7.06 6.28 -13.20
N TYR A 133 8.11 5.46 -13.21
CA TYR A 133 7.99 4.03 -13.41
C TYR A 133 7.22 3.35 -12.26
N LEU A 134 7.56 3.65 -11.01
CA LEU A 134 6.90 3.07 -9.83
C LEU A 134 5.43 3.47 -9.76
N LEU A 135 5.08 4.74 -10.00
CA LEU A 135 3.69 5.21 -10.04
C LEU A 135 2.88 4.50 -11.12
N LYS A 136 3.47 4.27 -12.30
CA LYS A 136 2.83 3.52 -13.37
C LYS A 136 2.56 2.08 -12.93
N VAL A 137 3.52 1.41 -12.29
CA VAL A 137 3.34 0.03 -11.83
C VAL A 137 2.34 -0.03 -10.68
N ALA A 138 2.42 0.87 -9.70
CA ALA A 138 1.48 0.95 -8.58
C ALA A 138 0.03 1.06 -9.06
N LYS A 139 -0.23 1.92 -10.06
CA LYS A 139 -1.56 2.06 -10.67
C LYS A 139 -2.02 0.82 -11.45
N GLN A 140 -1.09 0.06 -12.01
CA GLN A 140 -1.40 -1.15 -12.77
C GLN A 140 -1.66 -2.37 -11.87
N THR A 141 -0.96 -2.46 -10.75
CA THR A 141 -0.96 -3.64 -9.87
C THR A 141 -1.76 -3.46 -8.59
N ASP A 142 -2.16 -2.22 -8.27
CA ASP A 142 -2.84 -1.87 -7.03
C ASP A 142 -2.11 -2.42 -5.79
N ASN A 143 -0.78 -2.31 -5.82
CA ASN A 143 0.09 -2.88 -4.79
C ASN A 143 0.56 -1.80 -3.82
N LEU A 144 0.21 -1.99 -2.54
CA LEU A 144 0.48 -1.00 -1.50
C LEU A 144 1.98 -0.78 -1.24
N VAL A 145 2.81 -1.82 -1.36
CA VAL A 145 4.27 -1.71 -1.20
C VAL A 145 4.87 -0.84 -2.31
N ILE A 146 4.41 -0.98 -3.55
CA ILE A 146 4.91 -0.17 -4.67
C ILE A 146 4.40 1.27 -4.55
N LYS A 147 3.18 1.48 -4.05
CA LYS A 147 2.64 2.82 -3.75
C LYS A 147 3.51 3.51 -2.68
N ALA A 148 3.92 2.78 -1.64
CA ALA A 148 4.80 3.26 -0.58
C ALA A 148 6.21 3.59 -1.11
N ASP A 149 6.84 2.66 -1.85
CA ASP A 149 8.16 2.86 -2.49
C ASP A 149 8.14 4.07 -3.44
N ALA A 150 7.09 4.23 -4.24
CA ALA A 150 6.91 5.39 -5.10
C ALA A 150 6.82 6.70 -4.31
N LEU A 151 6.13 6.69 -3.15
CA LEU A 151 6.00 7.86 -2.30
C LEU A 151 7.32 8.21 -1.59
N HIS A 152 8.08 7.21 -1.16
CA HIS A 152 9.41 7.39 -0.59
C HIS A 152 10.33 8.12 -1.58
N TYR A 153 10.49 7.58 -2.79
CA TYR A 153 11.32 8.23 -3.81
C TYR A 153 10.77 9.59 -4.28
N LYS A 154 9.45 9.76 -4.26
CA LYS A 154 8.83 11.05 -4.56
C LYS A 154 9.16 12.09 -3.48
N THR A 155 9.22 11.67 -2.23
CA THR A 155 9.68 12.50 -1.10
C THR A 155 11.11 12.96 -1.32
N ASP A 156 12.01 12.05 -1.69
CA ASP A 156 13.40 12.40 -1.98
C ASP A 156 13.51 13.37 -3.16
N LEU A 157 12.73 13.13 -4.22
CA LEU A 157 12.71 14.00 -5.40
C LEU A 157 12.30 15.43 -5.03
N TRP A 158 11.20 15.60 -4.29
CA TRP A 158 10.70 16.93 -3.90
C TRP A 158 11.61 17.60 -2.88
N SER A 159 12.15 16.85 -1.91
CA SER A 159 13.10 17.37 -0.94
C SER A 159 14.35 17.93 -1.65
N ASN A 160 14.97 17.15 -2.55
CA ASN A 160 16.12 17.60 -3.33
C ASN A 160 15.78 18.78 -4.26
N ALA A 161 14.60 18.77 -4.90
CA ALA A 161 14.15 19.88 -5.73
C ALA A 161 13.96 21.17 -4.92
N ALA A 162 13.39 21.09 -3.73
CA ALA A 162 13.24 22.24 -2.83
C ALA A 162 14.59 22.84 -2.46
N VAL A 163 15.54 21.99 -2.06
CA VAL A 163 16.90 22.43 -1.71
C VAL A 163 17.55 23.14 -2.89
N LEU A 164 17.41 22.62 -4.13
CA LEU A 164 17.94 23.32 -5.32
C LEU A 164 17.26 24.66 -5.59
N VAL A 165 15.93 24.72 -5.49
CA VAL A 165 15.18 25.97 -5.70
C VAL A 165 15.55 27.00 -4.63
N ALA A 166 15.63 26.57 -3.38
CA ALA A 166 16.03 27.40 -2.26
C ALA A 166 17.46 27.92 -2.42
N LEU A 167 18.42 27.06 -2.78
CA LEU A 167 19.79 27.45 -3.10
C LEU A 167 19.85 28.50 -4.21
N GLY A 168 19.07 28.30 -5.29
CA GLY A 168 18.96 29.28 -6.36
C GLY A 168 18.42 30.62 -5.87
N LEU A 169 17.32 30.60 -5.10
CA LEU A 169 16.70 31.82 -4.58
C LEU A 169 17.59 32.54 -3.56
N VAL A 170 18.29 31.81 -2.68
CA VAL A 170 19.26 32.39 -1.74
C VAL A 170 20.40 33.07 -2.51
N ALA A 171 20.90 32.46 -3.59
CA ALA A 171 21.94 33.07 -4.42
C ALA A 171 21.51 34.42 -5.02
N PHE A 172 20.23 34.56 -5.40
CA PHE A 172 19.70 35.79 -6.00
C PHE A 172 19.21 36.82 -4.98
N THR A 173 18.69 36.39 -3.83
CA THR A 173 17.99 37.26 -2.87
C THR A 173 18.75 37.48 -1.56
N GLY A 174 19.66 36.60 -1.20
CA GLY A 174 20.34 36.58 0.10
C GLY A 174 19.45 36.20 1.28
N LEU A 175 18.23 35.69 1.03
CA LEU A 175 17.25 35.37 2.07
C LEU A 175 17.26 33.88 2.44
N ASP A 176 18.04 33.51 3.47
CA ASP A 176 18.16 32.11 3.93
C ASP A 176 16.88 31.50 4.51
N TRP A 177 15.91 32.33 4.96
CA TRP A 177 14.64 31.86 5.53
C TRP A 177 13.72 31.19 4.49
N ILE A 178 13.92 31.45 3.19
CA ILE A 178 13.11 30.87 2.11
C ILE A 178 13.27 29.35 2.10
N ASP A 179 14.48 28.83 2.29
CA ASP A 179 14.77 27.39 2.33
C ASP A 179 13.96 26.68 3.41
N ALA A 180 13.90 27.28 4.60
CA ALA A 180 13.17 26.72 5.73
C ALA A 180 11.66 26.62 5.48
N VAL A 181 11.06 27.63 4.83
CA VAL A 181 9.62 27.62 4.50
C VAL A 181 9.30 26.53 3.47
N PHE A 182 10.13 26.37 2.45
CA PHE A 182 9.98 25.28 1.48
C PHE A 182 10.14 23.90 2.12
N GLY A 183 11.15 23.72 2.98
CA GLY A 183 11.38 22.48 3.73
C GLY A 183 10.18 22.11 4.60
N ILE A 184 9.65 23.05 5.39
CA ILE A 184 8.47 22.82 6.23
C ILE A 184 7.24 22.45 5.38
N GLY A 185 6.98 23.20 4.30
CA GLY A 185 5.84 22.96 3.42
C GLY A 185 5.87 21.58 2.78
N ILE A 186 7.03 21.14 2.30
CA ILE A 186 7.22 19.81 1.72
C ILE A 186 7.12 18.72 2.78
N GLY A 187 7.68 18.93 3.97
CA GLY A 187 7.54 18.00 5.09
C GLY A 187 6.08 17.72 5.44
N ILE A 188 5.23 18.76 5.47
CA ILE A 188 3.78 18.60 5.70
C ILE A 188 3.12 17.79 4.58
N TYR A 189 3.45 18.09 3.31
CA TYR A 189 2.91 17.37 2.16
C TYR A 189 3.28 15.88 2.16
N ILE A 190 4.52 15.56 2.54
CA ILE A 190 5.02 14.19 2.67
C ILE A 190 4.23 13.43 3.74
N ILE A 191 4.08 14.02 4.94
CA ILE A 191 3.34 13.41 6.05
C ILE A 191 1.88 13.14 5.64
N TYR A 192 1.23 14.11 4.99
CA TYR A 192 -0.13 13.94 4.48
C TYR A 192 -0.24 12.76 3.51
N SER A 193 0.73 12.64 2.60
CA SER A 193 0.75 11.54 1.63
C SER A 193 1.04 10.18 2.28
N ALA A 194 1.89 10.14 3.30
CA ALA A 194 2.22 8.91 4.03
C ALA A 194 1.06 8.41 4.90
N TYR A 195 0.27 9.35 5.45
CA TYR A 195 -0.92 9.02 6.24
C TYR A 195 -1.91 8.13 5.48
N GLU A 196 -2.18 8.44 4.21
CA GLU A 196 -3.08 7.63 3.36
C GLU A 196 -2.59 6.17 3.26
N ILE A 197 -1.29 5.97 3.02
CA ILE A 197 -0.69 4.62 2.89
C ILE A 197 -0.76 3.85 4.21
N ILE A 198 -0.51 4.52 5.33
CA ILE A 198 -0.60 3.90 6.67
C ILE A 198 -2.04 3.46 6.94
N VAL A 199 -3.02 4.33 6.66
CA VAL A 199 -4.44 4.01 6.84
C VAL A 199 -4.84 2.82 5.97
N ASP A 200 -4.55 2.86 4.67
CA ASP A 200 -4.81 1.75 3.74
C ASP A 200 -4.22 0.43 4.26
N GLY A 201 -2.98 0.46 4.76
CA GLY A 201 -2.31 -0.71 5.30
C GLY A 201 -2.94 -1.23 6.59
N ILE A 202 -3.28 -0.35 7.54
CA ILE A 202 -3.95 -0.73 8.78
C ILE A 202 -5.34 -1.31 8.48
N GLU A 203 -6.09 -0.73 7.56
CA GLU A 203 -7.41 -1.21 7.16
C GLU A 203 -7.36 -2.63 6.58
N ILE A 204 -6.35 -2.95 5.75
CA ILE A 204 -6.12 -4.32 5.27
C ILE A 204 -5.80 -5.27 6.43
N LEU A 205 -5.01 -4.83 7.41
CA LEU A 205 -4.66 -5.67 8.57
C LEU A 205 -5.88 -5.99 9.44
N LEU A 206 -6.78 -5.01 9.60
CA LEU A 206 -8.03 -5.11 10.36
C LEU A 206 -9.17 -5.79 9.59
N ASP A 207 -8.91 -6.33 8.39
CA ASP A 207 -9.92 -6.96 7.53
C ASP A 207 -11.09 -6.04 7.21
N ARG A 208 -10.81 -4.77 6.87
CA ARG A 208 -11.81 -3.85 6.36
C ARG A 208 -12.54 -4.45 5.16
N ALA A 209 -13.85 -4.20 5.10
CA ALA A 209 -14.68 -4.57 3.98
C ALA A 209 -14.15 -4.01 2.65
N LEU A 210 -14.49 -4.69 1.55
CA LEU A 210 -14.30 -4.15 0.22
C LEU A 210 -15.06 -2.82 0.06
N GLU A 211 -14.74 -2.07 -1.00
CA GLU A 211 -15.42 -0.81 -1.29
C GLU A 211 -16.95 -0.99 -1.37
N GLY A 212 -17.70 -0.02 -0.84
CA GLY A 212 -19.15 -0.15 -0.70
C GLY A 212 -19.88 -0.41 -2.02
N GLU A 213 -19.37 0.13 -3.13
CA GLU A 213 -19.89 -0.15 -4.48
C GLU A 213 -19.70 -1.63 -4.87
N MET A 214 -18.50 -2.18 -4.64
CA MET A 214 -18.19 -3.60 -4.89
C MET A 214 -19.06 -4.51 -4.01
N VAL A 215 -19.23 -4.18 -2.73
CA VAL A 215 -20.09 -4.94 -1.81
C VAL A 215 -21.56 -4.91 -2.28
N ALA A 216 -22.05 -3.76 -2.74
CA ALA A 216 -23.40 -3.63 -3.27
C ALA A 216 -23.59 -4.46 -4.55
N GLN A 217 -22.61 -4.46 -5.46
CA GLN A 217 -22.63 -5.29 -6.66
C GLN A 217 -22.64 -6.79 -6.34
N ILE A 218 -21.87 -7.23 -5.34
CA ILE A 218 -21.89 -8.62 -4.86
C ILE A 218 -23.29 -8.98 -4.36
N GLY A 219 -23.89 -8.14 -3.51
CA GLY A 219 -25.26 -8.34 -3.02
C GLY A 219 -26.31 -8.40 -4.14
N GLU A 220 -26.16 -7.56 -5.16
CA GLU A 220 -27.03 -7.55 -6.34
C GLU A 220 -26.90 -8.83 -7.18
N ILE A 221 -25.69 -9.35 -7.36
CA ILE A 221 -25.44 -10.62 -8.06
C ILE A 221 -26.15 -11.77 -7.35
N ILE A 222 -26.01 -11.85 -6.03
CA ILE A 222 -26.64 -12.91 -5.21
C ILE A 222 -28.17 -12.79 -5.30
N SER A 223 -28.71 -11.59 -5.08
CA SER A 223 -30.16 -11.32 -5.06
C SER A 223 -30.86 -11.54 -6.39
N ARG A 224 -30.15 -11.37 -7.52
CA ARG A 224 -30.72 -11.54 -8.86
C ARG A 224 -30.78 -12.99 -9.32
N HIS A 225 -30.15 -13.92 -8.60
CA HIS A 225 -30.21 -15.32 -8.97
C HIS A 225 -31.63 -15.86 -8.70
N PRO A 226 -32.34 -16.41 -9.69
CA PRO A 226 -33.78 -16.73 -9.58
C PRO A 226 -34.10 -17.82 -8.55
N GLU A 227 -33.11 -18.63 -8.19
CA GLU A 227 -33.24 -19.73 -7.23
C GLU A 227 -32.79 -19.35 -5.79
N VAL A 228 -32.29 -18.12 -5.60
CA VAL A 228 -31.92 -17.57 -4.30
C VAL A 228 -33.11 -16.80 -3.73
N THR A 229 -33.51 -17.15 -2.51
CA THR A 229 -34.69 -16.52 -1.85
C THR A 229 -34.28 -15.23 -1.15
N SER A 230 -33.20 -15.29 -0.37
CA SER A 230 -32.57 -14.15 0.28
C SER A 230 -31.09 -14.48 0.52
N TYR A 231 -30.33 -13.50 1.00
CA TYR A 231 -28.98 -13.70 1.49
C TYR A 231 -28.77 -12.82 2.71
N HIS A 232 -27.91 -13.26 3.61
CA HIS A 232 -27.55 -12.48 4.79
C HIS A 232 -26.08 -12.71 5.14
N TRP A 233 -25.59 -11.99 6.14
CA TRP A 233 -24.21 -12.15 6.64
C TRP A 233 -23.11 -12.02 5.56
N LEU A 234 -23.33 -11.16 4.57
CA LEU A 234 -22.30 -10.85 3.57
C LEU A 234 -21.12 -10.15 4.24
N ARG A 235 -20.00 -10.86 4.32
CA ARG A 235 -18.72 -10.38 4.85
C ARG A 235 -17.71 -10.37 3.72
N THR A 236 -17.00 -9.26 3.58
CA THR A 236 -15.94 -9.13 2.60
C THR A 236 -14.70 -8.60 3.27
N ARG A 237 -13.53 -8.95 2.74
CA ARG A 237 -12.23 -8.41 3.14
C ARG A 237 -11.22 -8.58 2.01
N THR A 238 -10.08 -7.93 2.10
CA THR A 238 -8.97 -8.12 1.15
C THR A 238 -7.64 -8.22 1.88
N ASP A 239 -6.71 -8.98 1.31
CA ASP A 239 -5.30 -8.95 1.73
C ASP A 239 -4.42 -8.06 0.84
N GLY A 240 -5.05 -7.28 -0.04
CA GLY A 240 -4.42 -6.45 -1.07
C GLY A 240 -4.33 -7.15 -2.43
N SER A 241 -4.19 -8.47 -2.47
CA SER A 241 -4.06 -9.25 -3.72
C SER A 241 -5.25 -10.17 -3.99
N THR A 242 -5.88 -10.64 -2.91
CA THR A 242 -6.97 -11.59 -2.91
C THR A 242 -8.13 -11.00 -2.12
N ASN A 243 -9.30 -11.00 -2.75
CA ASN A 243 -10.56 -10.66 -2.12
C ASN A 243 -11.17 -11.93 -1.52
N PHE A 244 -11.65 -11.82 -0.29
CA PHE A 244 -12.34 -12.88 0.42
C PHE A 244 -13.78 -12.46 0.62
N VAL A 245 -14.70 -13.36 0.30
CA VAL A 245 -16.14 -13.11 0.37
C VAL A 245 -16.79 -14.32 1.05
N GLU A 246 -17.52 -14.06 2.12
CA GLU A 246 -18.28 -15.06 2.87
C GLU A 246 -19.73 -14.56 2.94
N PHE A 247 -20.69 -15.43 2.70
CA PHE A 247 -22.10 -15.07 2.81
C PHE A 247 -22.97 -16.29 3.05
N HIS A 248 -24.15 -16.06 3.59
CA HIS A 248 -25.19 -17.05 3.73
C HIS A 248 -26.21 -16.87 2.60
N MET A 249 -26.50 -17.95 1.89
CA MET A 249 -27.42 -17.99 0.76
C MET A 249 -28.64 -18.83 1.14
N VAL A 250 -29.81 -18.19 1.16
CA VAL A 250 -31.06 -18.85 1.51
C VAL A 250 -31.67 -19.49 0.27
N LEU A 251 -31.79 -20.81 0.31
CA LEU A 251 -32.29 -21.67 -0.75
C LEU A 251 -33.54 -22.43 -0.28
N ARG A 252 -34.21 -23.10 -1.21
CA ARG A 252 -35.42 -23.87 -0.89
C ARG A 252 -35.06 -25.11 -0.03
N PRO A 253 -35.82 -25.43 1.04
CA PRO A 253 -35.46 -26.51 1.97
C PRO A 253 -35.23 -27.89 1.35
N ASN A 254 -35.98 -28.24 0.30
CA ASN A 254 -35.94 -29.56 -0.34
C ASN A 254 -35.07 -29.59 -1.60
N MET A 255 -34.14 -28.66 -1.74
CA MET A 255 -33.19 -28.60 -2.85
C MET A 255 -32.12 -29.68 -2.70
N LEU A 256 -31.74 -30.34 -3.81
CA LEU A 256 -30.60 -31.26 -3.78
C LEU A 256 -29.31 -30.47 -3.54
N LEU A 257 -28.40 -30.99 -2.72
CA LEU A 257 -27.11 -30.34 -2.46
C LEU A 257 -26.32 -30.04 -3.75
N LEU A 258 -26.46 -30.91 -4.76
CA LEU A 258 -25.86 -30.71 -6.09
C LEU A 258 -26.43 -29.46 -6.80
N GLU A 259 -27.73 -29.21 -6.65
CA GLU A 259 -28.40 -28.04 -7.24
C GLU A 259 -27.98 -26.76 -6.50
N ALA A 260 -27.90 -26.81 -5.16
CA ALA A 260 -27.38 -25.71 -4.35
C ALA A 260 -25.93 -25.36 -4.73
N HIS A 261 -25.07 -26.37 -4.92
CA HIS A 261 -23.68 -26.16 -5.36
C HIS A 261 -23.61 -25.53 -6.76
N ARG A 262 -24.44 -25.96 -7.72
CA ARG A 262 -24.49 -25.34 -9.05
C ARG A 262 -24.87 -23.85 -8.96
N ILE A 263 -25.87 -23.51 -8.15
CA ILE A 263 -26.29 -22.12 -7.94
C ILE A 263 -25.15 -21.29 -7.35
N ALA A 264 -24.44 -21.85 -6.37
CA ALA A 264 -23.28 -21.24 -5.78
C ALA A 264 -22.18 -20.97 -6.82
N ASP A 265 -21.81 -21.96 -7.63
CA ASP A 265 -20.83 -21.83 -8.70
C ASP A 265 -21.19 -20.68 -9.67
N GLU A 266 -22.46 -20.58 -10.08
CA GLU A 266 -22.94 -19.52 -10.97
C GLU A 266 -22.86 -18.12 -10.34
N VAL A 267 -23.13 -18.00 -9.03
CA VAL A 267 -23.00 -16.76 -8.27
C VAL A 267 -21.53 -16.39 -8.09
N GLU A 268 -20.69 -17.35 -7.70
CA GLU A 268 -19.26 -17.18 -7.54
C GLU A 268 -18.58 -16.72 -8.83
N ASP A 269 -18.92 -17.33 -9.97
CA ASP A 269 -18.35 -16.98 -11.26
C ASP A 269 -18.70 -15.54 -11.65
N LYS A 270 -19.93 -15.10 -11.38
CA LYS A 270 -20.34 -13.70 -11.60
C LYS A 270 -19.59 -12.74 -10.68
N ILE A 271 -19.38 -13.09 -9.41
CA ILE A 271 -18.59 -12.26 -8.47
C ILE A 271 -17.14 -12.16 -8.93
N LYS A 272 -16.51 -13.26 -9.36
CA LYS A 272 -15.12 -13.29 -9.88
C LYS A 272 -14.93 -12.36 -11.09
N LEU A 273 -15.98 -12.13 -11.88
CA LEU A 273 -15.95 -11.24 -13.04
C LEU A 273 -15.99 -9.74 -12.70
N LEU A 274 -16.31 -9.36 -11.46
CA LEU A 274 -16.32 -7.95 -11.03
C LEU A 274 -14.93 -7.32 -11.08
N ASP A 275 -13.90 -8.09 -10.69
CA ASP A 275 -12.51 -7.69 -10.87
C ASP A 275 -11.63 -8.88 -11.29
N PRO A 276 -11.40 -9.06 -12.60
CA PRO A 276 -10.56 -10.13 -13.13
C PRO A 276 -9.07 -9.99 -12.79
N LYS A 277 -8.63 -8.84 -12.24
CA LYS A 277 -7.22 -8.62 -11.87
C LYS A 277 -6.89 -9.16 -10.48
N LYS A 278 -7.89 -9.32 -9.62
CA LYS A 278 -7.73 -9.83 -8.25
C LYS A 278 -8.05 -11.32 -8.19
N LYS A 279 -7.46 -12.00 -7.22
CA LYS A 279 -7.89 -13.36 -6.86
C LYS A 279 -9.13 -13.27 -5.99
N TRP A 280 -9.97 -14.28 -6.04
CA TRP A 280 -11.19 -14.37 -5.24
C TRP A 280 -11.23 -15.70 -4.51
N VAL A 281 -11.50 -15.65 -3.21
CA VAL A 281 -11.84 -16.80 -2.38
C VAL A 281 -13.23 -16.55 -1.84
N ILE A 282 -14.18 -17.37 -2.27
CA ILE A 282 -15.59 -17.20 -1.95
C ILE A 282 -16.04 -18.44 -1.17
N THR A 283 -16.70 -18.23 -0.05
CA THR A 283 -17.21 -19.30 0.81
C THR A 283 -18.70 -19.07 1.09
N PRO A 284 -19.59 -19.67 0.30
CA PRO A 284 -21.02 -19.63 0.55
C PRO A 284 -21.41 -20.64 1.65
N HIS A 285 -22.30 -20.22 2.55
CA HIS A 285 -23.06 -21.09 3.44
C HIS A 285 -24.47 -21.26 2.86
N PHE A 286 -25.02 -22.48 2.87
CA PHE A 286 -26.35 -22.76 2.30
C PHE A 286 -27.38 -22.92 3.41
N ASP A 287 -28.33 -21.99 3.48
CA ASP A 287 -29.38 -22.01 4.49
C ASP A 287 -30.72 -22.43 3.88
N PRO A 288 -31.45 -23.37 4.51
CA PRO A 288 -32.74 -23.82 4.01
C PRO A 288 -33.89 -22.84 4.30
N TYR A 289 -33.66 -21.86 5.17
CA TYR A 289 -34.57 -20.77 5.52
C TYR A 289 -33.76 -19.59 6.05
N ASP A 290 -34.37 -18.41 6.15
CA ASP A 290 -33.67 -17.23 6.65
C ASP A 290 -33.52 -17.29 8.17
N ASP A 291 -32.29 -17.54 8.64
CA ASP A 291 -31.94 -17.69 10.05
C ASP A 291 -31.03 -16.55 10.57
N GLU A 292 -31.01 -15.39 9.89
CA GLU A 292 -30.17 -14.25 10.24
C GLU A 292 -30.32 -13.81 11.71
N GLU A 293 -31.54 -13.79 12.24
CA GLU A 293 -31.79 -13.44 13.66
C GLU A 293 -31.09 -14.41 14.63
N MET A 294 -31.06 -15.70 14.27
CA MET A 294 -30.39 -16.74 15.04
C MET A 294 -28.88 -16.53 15.04
N ASN A 295 -28.32 -16.31 13.86
CA ASN A 295 -26.89 -16.04 13.68
C ASN A 295 -26.46 -14.79 14.46
N ASN A 296 -27.25 -13.71 14.39
CA ASN A 296 -27.01 -12.47 15.14
C ASN A 296 -27.10 -12.66 16.66
N ALA A 297 -28.05 -13.46 17.15
CA ALA A 297 -28.13 -13.75 18.59
C ALA A 297 -26.89 -14.50 19.08
N LEU A 298 -26.44 -15.52 18.35
CA LEU A 298 -25.24 -16.29 18.69
C LEU A 298 -23.98 -15.42 18.69
N LEU A 299 -23.80 -14.58 17.67
CA LEU A 299 -22.65 -13.68 17.56
C LEU A 299 -22.54 -12.72 18.75
N HIS A 300 -23.67 -12.27 19.28
CA HIS A 300 -23.75 -11.33 20.40
C HIS A 300 -23.98 -12.00 21.76
N GLY A 301 -23.86 -13.33 21.84
CA GLY A 301 -23.99 -14.09 23.08
C GLY A 301 -25.40 -14.06 23.69
N LYS A 302 -26.43 -13.81 22.89
CA LYS A 302 -27.83 -13.87 23.32
C LYS A 302 -28.32 -15.32 23.32
N PRO A 303 -29.11 -15.75 24.33
CA PRO A 303 -29.65 -17.09 24.35
C PRO A 303 -30.69 -17.28 23.24
N LEU A 304 -30.59 -18.40 22.52
CA LEU A 304 -31.52 -18.79 21.45
C LEU A 304 -32.97 -18.95 21.93
N MET A 305 -33.18 -19.12 23.24
CA MET A 305 -34.52 -19.22 23.85
C MET A 305 -35.32 -17.92 23.78
N ASP A 306 -34.66 -16.78 23.58
CA ASP A 306 -35.32 -15.47 23.48
C ASP A 306 -35.77 -15.14 22.05
N LEU A 307 -35.43 -15.98 21.06
CA LEU A 307 -35.85 -15.84 19.67
C LEU A 307 -37.16 -16.57 19.43
N LYS A 308 -38.09 -15.93 18.71
CA LYS A 308 -39.28 -16.63 18.20
C LYS A 308 -38.80 -17.66 17.18
N LYS A 309 -38.93 -18.95 17.50
CA LYS A 309 -38.70 -20.01 16.51
C LYS A 309 -39.65 -19.78 15.34
N VAL A 310 -39.08 -19.62 14.14
CA VAL A 310 -39.84 -19.64 12.88
C VAL A 310 -40.25 -21.09 12.64
N THR A 311 -41.27 -21.52 13.37
CA THR A 311 -41.99 -22.77 13.11
C THR A 311 -43.46 -22.43 13.11
N ASP A 312 -43.94 -22.03 11.93
CA ASP A 312 -45.29 -22.23 11.41
C ASP A 312 -45.25 -22.14 9.88
#